data_AF-A0A7X7TNQ6-F1
#
_entry.id   AF-A0A7X7TNQ6-F1
#
_cell.length_a   1.000
_cell.length_b   1.000
_cell.length_c   1.000
_cell.angle_alpha   90.00
_cell.angle_beta   90.00
_cell.angle_gamma   90.00
#
_symmetry.space_group_name_H-M   'P 1'
#
loop_
_entity.id
_entity.type
_entity.pdbx_description
1 polymer ?
#
loop_
_entity_poly.entity_id
_entity_poly.type
_entity_poly.pdbx_seq_one_letter_code
_entity_poly.pdbx_strand_id
1 'polypeptide(L)'
;MDVIRKLLKNPAFGLIPFLVFSFLIGRVDLRLALLIAAALSATASLVVKKQSRLIYDLSLITFVISFLLSFFITPRMDEFGTFVLIEIIFVLSLIVSRLSRSKIIFRLAKNANSLVKNYLSESFRVAFQTQYGLSIHLLLVLAFFIFSTSDAPFLNRLAVITIFQIILITIIVMEIMRLHLLDRQLKKEEWLPVVNEHGNVKGKIAKSVSKELKNKLMHPVVRIAFIYKGKFYL
;
A
#
# COMPACT_ATOMS: atom_id res chain seq x y z
N MET A 1 8.70 -16.17 -12.64
CA MET A 1 7.86 -16.13 -11.40
C MET A 1 8.23 -14.99 -10.44
N ASP A 2 9.44 -14.40 -10.50
CA ASP A 2 9.86 -13.37 -9.52
C ASP A 2 9.23 -11.98 -9.70
N VAL A 3 8.91 -11.57 -10.93
CA VAL A 3 8.31 -10.24 -11.20
C VAL A 3 6.92 -10.13 -10.58
N ILE A 4 6.08 -11.16 -10.76
CA ILE A 4 4.71 -11.21 -10.23
C ILE A 4 4.74 -11.19 -8.68
N ARG A 5 5.64 -11.96 -8.05
CA ARG A 5 5.83 -11.91 -6.59
C ARG A 5 6.33 -10.56 -6.10
N LYS A 6 7.13 -9.85 -6.89
CA LYS A 6 7.61 -8.50 -6.54
C LYS A 6 6.49 -7.47 -6.66
N LEU A 7 5.63 -7.58 -7.67
CA LEU A 7 4.44 -6.74 -7.81
C LEU A 7 3.46 -6.95 -6.64
N LEU A 8 3.14 -8.20 -6.29
CA LEU A 8 2.19 -8.53 -5.22
C LEU A 8 2.62 -8.09 -3.80
N LYS A 9 3.88 -7.68 -3.64
CA LYS A 9 4.36 -7.06 -2.39
C LYS A 9 3.94 -5.61 -2.27
N ASN A 10 3.59 -4.94 -3.37
CA ASN A 10 3.14 -3.56 -3.34
C ASN A 10 1.71 -3.51 -2.76
N PRO A 11 1.50 -2.87 -1.60
CA PRO A 11 0.18 -2.78 -0.99
C PRO A 11 -0.78 -1.89 -1.78
N ALA A 12 -0.28 -0.95 -2.60
CA ALA A 12 -1.13 -0.05 -3.41
C ALA A 12 -1.93 -0.77 -4.49
N PHE A 13 -1.50 -1.96 -4.93
CA PHE A 13 -2.31 -2.77 -5.84
C PHE A 13 -3.58 -3.32 -5.20
N GLY A 14 -3.70 -3.26 -3.87
CA GLY A 14 -4.98 -3.47 -3.19
C GLY A 14 -6.05 -2.45 -3.61
N LEU A 15 -5.69 -1.32 -4.22
CA LEU A 15 -6.61 -0.30 -4.73
C LEU A 15 -7.12 -0.57 -6.15
N ILE A 16 -6.55 -1.53 -6.87
CA ILE A 16 -6.95 -1.87 -8.24
C ILE A 16 -8.45 -2.25 -8.33
N PRO A 17 -9.02 -3.05 -7.41
CA PRO A 17 -10.46 -3.33 -7.42
C PRO A 17 -11.34 -2.09 -7.41
N PHE A 18 -10.95 -1.02 -6.70
CA PHE A 18 -11.67 0.26 -6.73
C PHE A 18 -11.53 0.99 -8.06
N LEU A 19 -10.34 0.96 -8.67
CA LEU A 19 -10.17 1.51 -10.02
C LEU A 19 -11.05 0.78 -11.02
N VAL A 20 -11.00 -0.56 -11.04
CA VAL A 20 -11.83 -1.37 -11.94
C VAL A 20 -13.31 -1.09 -11.70
N PHE A 21 -13.77 -1.08 -10.44
CA PHE A 21 -15.14 -0.73 -10.11
C PHE A 21 -15.55 0.65 -10.63
N SER A 22 -14.71 1.67 -10.46
CA SER A 22 -14.99 3.03 -10.93
C SER A 22 -15.10 3.17 -12.45
N PHE A 23 -14.49 2.25 -13.21
CA PHE A 23 -14.70 2.19 -14.67
C PHE A 23 -15.97 1.42 -15.04
N LEU A 24 -16.34 0.41 -14.26
CA LEU A 24 -17.52 -0.42 -14.53
C LEU A 24 -18.83 0.23 -14.13
N ILE A 25 -18.84 1.05 -13.08
CA ILE A 25 -20.04 1.75 -12.61
C ILE A 25 -20.62 2.63 -13.74
N GLY A 26 -21.92 2.49 -13.99
CA GLY A 26 -22.64 3.16 -15.08
C GLY A 26 -22.40 2.59 -16.49
N ARG A 27 -21.64 1.50 -16.63
CA ARG A 27 -21.47 0.76 -17.90
C ARG A 27 -22.07 -0.63 -17.88
N VAL A 28 -22.06 -1.26 -16.70
CA VAL A 28 -22.61 -2.60 -16.48
C VAL A 28 -23.54 -2.57 -15.27
N ASP A 29 -24.33 -3.63 -15.10
CA ASP A 29 -25.18 -3.80 -13.92
C ASP A 29 -24.36 -3.64 -12.62
N LEU A 30 -24.90 -2.87 -11.67
CA LEU A 30 -24.25 -2.54 -10.41
C LEU A 30 -23.79 -3.79 -9.65
N ARG A 31 -24.62 -4.83 -9.57
CA ARG A 31 -24.31 -6.04 -8.81
C ARG A 31 -23.19 -6.82 -9.49
N LEU A 32 -23.19 -6.83 -10.82
CA LEU A 32 -22.11 -7.42 -11.60
C LEU A 32 -20.79 -6.64 -11.42
N ALA A 33 -20.81 -5.31 -11.42
CA ALA A 33 -19.64 -4.48 -11.13
C ALA A 33 -19.07 -4.76 -9.73
N LEU A 34 -19.94 -4.82 -8.72
CA LEU A 34 -19.58 -5.15 -7.34
C LEU A 34 -19.00 -6.56 -7.22
N LEU A 35 -19.59 -7.54 -7.91
CA LEU A 35 -19.14 -8.93 -7.90
C LEU A 35 -17.77 -9.09 -8.57
N ILE A 36 -17.53 -8.41 -9.68
CA ILE A 36 -16.21 -8.38 -10.33
C ILE A 36 -15.16 -7.79 -9.39
N ALA A 37 -15.47 -6.66 -8.76
CA ALA A 37 -14.55 -6.00 -7.82
C ALA A 37 -14.29 -6.85 -6.56
N ALA A 38 -15.31 -7.52 -6.03
CA ALA A 38 -15.19 -8.46 -4.93
C ALA A 38 -14.33 -9.67 -5.31
N ALA A 39 -14.56 -10.26 -6.49
CA ALA A 39 -13.77 -11.39 -6.99
C ALA A 39 -12.30 -11.00 -7.21
N LEU A 40 -12.04 -9.82 -7.77
CA LEU A 40 -10.68 -9.30 -7.93
C LEU A 40 -10.00 -9.06 -6.58
N SER A 41 -10.74 -8.52 -5.60
CA SER A 41 -10.23 -8.33 -4.24
C SER A 41 -9.92 -9.67 -3.58
N ALA A 42 -10.81 -10.66 -3.71
CA ALA A 42 -10.66 -11.98 -3.12
C ALA A 42 -9.47 -12.75 -3.70
N THR A 43 -9.35 -12.76 -5.04
CA THR A 43 -8.22 -13.42 -5.72
C THR A 43 -6.89 -12.79 -5.33
N ALA A 44 -6.79 -11.46 -5.33
CA ALA A 44 -5.58 -10.76 -4.91
C ALA A 44 -5.25 -11.03 -3.42
N SER A 45 -6.27 -11.02 -2.56
CA SER A 45 -6.16 -11.30 -1.14
C SER A 45 -5.69 -12.74 -0.83
N LEU A 46 -6.09 -13.73 -1.64
CA LEU A 46 -5.63 -15.13 -1.52
C LEU A 46 -4.18 -15.34 -2.00
N VAL A 47 -3.75 -14.62 -3.04
CA VAL A 47 -2.42 -14.76 -3.63
C VAL A 47 -1.35 -14.01 -2.81
N VAL A 48 -1.72 -12.91 -2.18
CA VAL A 48 -0.81 -12.04 -1.43
C VAL A 48 -0.51 -12.62 -0.03
N LYS A 49 0.74 -12.51 0.42
CA LYS A 49 1.14 -12.94 1.77
C LYS A 49 0.36 -12.14 2.83
N LYS A 50 -0.06 -12.82 3.91
CA LYS A 50 -0.84 -12.21 5.02
C LYS A 50 -0.30 -10.87 5.52
N GLN A 51 1.02 -10.64 5.46
CA GLN A 51 1.66 -9.43 5.98
C GLN A 51 1.49 -8.18 5.09
N SER A 52 1.23 -8.32 3.79
CA SER A 52 0.94 -7.19 2.88
C SER A 52 -0.51 -7.17 2.39
N ARG A 53 -1.36 -7.99 3.02
CA ARG A 53 -2.76 -8.22 2.62
C ARG A 53 -3.72 -7.13 3.09
N LEU A 54 -3.30 -6.23 3.99
CA LEU A 54 -4.19 -5.29 4.69
C LEU A 54 -5.09 -4.48 3.74
N ILE A 55 -4.55 -3.85 2.69
CA ILE A 55 -5.37 -3.05 1.77
C ILE A 55 -6.27 -3.94 0.91
N TYR A 56 -5.80 -5.13 0.54
CA TYR A 56 -6.60 -6.12 -0.20
C TYR A 56 -7.79 -6.62 0.64
N ASP A 57 -7.56 -6.86 1.93
CA ASP A 57 -8.60 -7.26 2.87
C ASP A 57 -9.62 -6.16 3.10
N LEU A 58 -9.17 -4.91 3.26
CA LEU A 58 -10.09 -3.78 3.38
C LEU A 58 -10.94 -3.61 2.12
N SER A 59 -10.34 -3.76 0.94
CA SER A 59 -11.07 -3.69 -0.34
C SER A 59 -12.09 -4.81 -0.47
N LEU A 60 -11.70 -6.04 -0.12
CA LEU A 60 -12.61 -7.18 -0.10
C LEU A 60 -13.79 -6.94 0.85
N ILE A 61 -13.51 -6.49 2.08
CA ILE A 61 -14.53 -6.19 3.09
C ILE A 61 -15.49 -5.12 2.55
N THR A 62 -14.97 -4.04 1.96
CA THR A 62 -15.82 -2.99 1.39
C THR A 62 -16.72 -3.52 0.28
N PHE A 63 -16.20 -4.29 -0.68
CA PHE A 63 -17.02 -4.81 -1.78
C PHE A 63 -18.01 -5.87 -1.32
N VAL A 64 -17.66 -6.72 -0.36
CA VAL A 64 -18.61 -7.68 0.23
C VAL A 64 -19.74 -6.96 0.95
N ILE A 65 -19.43 -5.97 1.80
CA ILE A 65 -20.44 -5.16 2.49
C ILE A 65 -21.32 -4.43 1.47
N SER A 66 -20.71 -3.81 0.45
CA SER A 66 -21.45 -3.06 -0.57
C SER A 66 -22.35 -3.96 -1.42
N PHE A 67 -21.90 -5.17 -1.74
CA PHE A 67 -22.69 -6.18 -2.43
C PHE A 67 -23.89 -6.62 -1.59
N LEU A 68 -23.69 -6.91 -0.30
CA LEU A 68 -24.79 -7.25 0.61
C LEU A 68 -25.80 -6.09 0.76
N LEU A 69 -25.30 -4.86 0.90
CA LEU A 69 -26.14 -3.66 1.00
C LEU A 69 -26.92 -3.39 -0.31
N SER A 70 -26.40 -3.78 -1.47
CA SER A 70 -27.09 -3.60 -2.76
C SER A 70 -28.44 -4.33 -2.85
N PHE A 71 -28.66 -5.39 -2.05
CA PHE A 71 -29.98 -6.04 -2.02
C PHE A 71 -31.05 -5.18 -1.31
N PHE A 72 -30.62 -4.29 -0.41
CA PHE A 72 -31.52 -3.48 0.42
C PHE A 72 -31.62 -2.02 -0.04
N ILE A 73 -30.52 -1.45 -0.56
CA ILE A 73 -30.39 -0.01 -0.84
C ILE A 73 -30.65 0.32 -2.32
N THR A 74 -30.32 -0.58 -3.25
CA THR A 74 -30.40 -0.31 -4.70
C THR A 74 -31.78 0.11 -5.24
N PRO A 75 -32.94 -0.23 -4.63
CA PRO A 75 -34.22 0.32 -5.09
C PRO A 75 -34.38 1.83 -4.84
N ARG A 76 -33.51 2.45 -4.04
CA ARG A 76 -33.72 3.81 -3.49
C ARG A 76 -32.64 4.82 -3.88
N MET A 77 -31.52 4.40 -4.46
CA MET A 77 -30.39 5.26 -4.77
C MET A 77 -29.95 5.08 -6.21
N ASP A 78 -29.56 6.18 -6.85
CA ASP A 78 -28.97 6.15 -8.18
C ASP A 78 -27.53 5.60 -8.15
N GLU A 79 -26.97 5.33 -9.33
CA GLU A 79 -25.63 4.76 -9.47
C GLU A 79 -24.55 5.65 -8.86
N PHE A 80 -24.72 6.97 -8.96
CA PHE A 80 -23.80 7.95 -8.40
C PHE A 80 -23.82 7.97 -6.87
N GLY A 81 -25.01 8.01 -6.26
CA GLY A 81 -25.16 7.91 -4.80
C GLY A 81 -24.59 6.60 -4.27
N THR A 82 -24.76 5.51 -5.02
CA THR A 82 -24.15 4.22 -4.70
C THR A 82 -22.62 4.26 -4.76
N PHE A 83 -22.04 4.91 -5.78
CA PHE A 83 -20.59 5.11 -5.88
C PHE A 83 -20.04 5.88 -4.67
N VAL A 84 -20.65 7.01 -4.31
CA VAL A 84 -20.25 7.82 -3.14
C VAL A 84 -20.40 7.02 -1.85
N LEU A 85 -21.46 6.22 -1.70
CA LEU A 85 -21.65 5.36 -0.54
C LEU A 85 -20.54 4.31 -0.40
N ILE A 86 -20.12 3.68 -1.50
CA ILE A 86 -19.02 2.71 -1.50
C ILE A 86 -17.70 3.38 -1.11
N GLU A 87 -17.46 4.59 -1.61
CA GLU A 87 -16.31 5.40 -1.19
C GLU A 87 -16.34 5.71 0.31
N ILE A 88 -17.50 6.10 0.85
CA ILE A 88 -17.69 6.33 2.30
C ILE A 88 -17.38 5.05 3.10
N ILE A 89 -17.93 3.90 2.70
CA ILE A 89 -17.69 2.61 3.37
C ILE A 89 -16.19 2.27 3.34
N PHE A 90 -15.50 2.54 2.23
CA PHE A 90 -14.07 2.31 2.13
C PHE A 90 -13.27 3.22 3.06
N VAL A 91 -13.57 4.52 3.06
CA VAL A 91 -12.90 5.50 3.94
C VAL A 91 -13.11 5.17 5.41
N LEU A 92 -14.33 4.77 5.80
CA LEU A 92 -14.62 4.29 7.16
C LEU A 92 -13.81 3.03 7.50
N SER A 93 -13.69 2.09 6.57
CA SER A 93 -12.87 0.89 6.75
C SER A 93 -11.38 1.24 6.96
N LEU A 94 -10.86 2.24 6.24
CA LEU A 94 -9.50 2.76 6.40
C LEU A 94 -9.31 3.45 7.77
N ILE A 95 -10.29 4.22 8.24
CA ILE A 95 -10.26 4.85 9.56
C ILE A 95 -10.22 3.79 10.68
N VAL A 96 -11.07 2.77 10.59
CA VAL A 96 -11.08 1.66 11.57
C VAL A 96 -9.74 0.93 11.56
N SER A 97 -9.15 0.69 10.39
CA SER A 97 -7.80 0.11 10.26
C SER A 97 -6.73 0.96 10.95
N ARG A 98 -6.79 2.29 10.81
CA ARG A 98 -5.88 3.22 11.48
C ARG A 98 -5.98 3.15 13.00
N LEU A 99 -7.20 3.20 13.55
CA LEU A 99 -7.43 3.14 14.99
C LEU A 99 -7.00 1.80 15.59
N SER A 100 -7.09 0.73 14.80
CA SER A 100 -6.67 -0.62 15.21
C SER A 100 -5.20 -0.93 14.93
N ARG A 101 -4.41 0.01 14.38
CA ARG A 101 -2.99 -0.20 14.01
C ARG A 101 -2.17 -0.86 15.11
N SER A 102 -2.23 -0.35 16.33
CA SER A 102 -1.45 -0.90 17.45
C SER A 102 -1.83 -2.35 17.75
N LYS A 103 -3.13 -2.67 17.67
CA LYS A 103 -3.65 -4.04 17.87
C LYS A 103 -3.24 -4.95 16.70
N ILE A 104 -3.30 -4.47 15.46
CA ILE A 104 -2.92 -5.23 14.26
C ILE A 104 -1.42 -5.53 14.29
N ILE A 105 -0.57 -4.53 14.57
CA ILE A 105 0.88 -4.72 14.69
C ILE A 105 1.19 -5.67 15.84
N PHE A 106 0.53 -5.53 16.99
CA PHE A 106 0.72 -6.45 18.10
C PHE A 106 0.37 -7.89 17.71
N ARG A 107 -0.78 -8.15 17.06
CA ARG A 107 -1.18 -9.53 16.68
C ARG A 107 -0.31 -10.12 15.58
N LEU A 108 0.00 -9.36 14.53
CA LEU A 108 0.68 -9.85 13.35
C LEU A 108 2.21 -9.79 13.45
N ALA A 109 2.76 -8.99 14.38
CA ALA A 109 4.19 -8.76 14.51
C ALA A 109 4.80 -9.08 15.90
N LYS A 110 4.03 -9.66 16.84
CA LYS A 110 4.50 -10.01 18.20
C LYS A 110 5.83 -10.77 18.19
N ASN A 111 5.94 -11.77 17.31
CA ASN A 111 7.12 -12.64 17.17
C ASN A 111 7.69 -12.58 15.75
N ALA A 112 7.35 -11.55 14.97
CA ALA A 112 7.68 -11.52 13.55
C ALA A 112 9.00 -10.81 13.28
N ASN A 113 9.73 -11.30 12.28
CA ASN A 113 10.95 -10.69 11.77
C ASN A 113 10.72 -9.22 11.38
N SER A 114 11.80 -8.42 11.41
CA SER A 114 11.81 -7.02 10.97
C SER A 114 11.16 -6.82 9.60
N LEU A 115 11.28 -7.80 8.70
CA LEU A 115 10.62 -7.83 7.39
C LEU A 115 9.10 -7.71 7.48
N VAL A 116 8.44 -8.42 8.40
CA VAL A 116 6.98 -8.38 8.56
C VAL A 116 6.51 -7.03 9.06
N LYS A 117 7.26 -6.44 10.01
CA LYS A 117 7.00 -5.08 10.50
C LYS A 117 7.12 -4.06 9.37
N ASN A 118 8.08 -4.25 8.45
CA ASN A 118 8.23 -3.39 7.28
C ASN A 118 7.06 -3.52 6.29
N TYR A 119 6.62 -4.74 5.95
CA TYR A 119 5.46 -4.91 5.04
C TYR A 119 4.17 -4.31 5.61
N LEU A 120 3.94 -4.47 6.91
CA LEU A 120 2.79 -3.87 7.59
C LEU A 120 2.88 -2.35 7.61
N SER A 121 4.06 -1.78 7.91
CA SER A 121 4.23 -0.33 7.92
C SER A 121 4.05 0.28 6.53
N GLU A 122 4.51 -0.39 5.47
CA GLU A 122 4.26 0.01 4.08
C GLU A 122 2.76 -0.03 3.75
N SER A 123 2.06 -1.09 4.16
CA SER A 123 0.62 -1.22 3.96
C SER A 123 -0.17 -0.12 4.70
N PHE A 124 0.19 0.17 5.96
CA PHE A 124 -0.44 1.25 6.71
C PHE A 124 -0.16 2.62 6.09
N ARG A 125 1.04 2.87 5.56
CA ARG A 125 1.35 4.14 4.88
C ARG A 125 0.44 4.36 3.68
N VAL A 126 0.30 3.35 2.81
CA VAL A 126 -0.56 3.46 1.63
C VAL A 126 -2.03 3.59 2.03
N ALA A 127 -2.47 2.85 3.06
CA ALA A 127 -3.82 2.99 3.60
C ALA A 127 -4.08 4.42 4.11
N PHE A 128 -3.10 5.05 4.77
CA PHE A 128 -3.24 6.42 5.26
C PHE A 128 -3.25 7.44 4.12
N GLN A 129 -2.37 7.31 3.14
CA GLN A 129 -2.38 8.18 1.95
C GLN A 129 -3.72 8.09 1.21
N THR A 130 -4.25 6.87 1.07
CA THR A 130 -5.58 6.63 0.48
C THR A 130 -6.68 7.25 1.33
N GLN A 131 -6.66 7.05 2.64
CA GLN A 131 -7.64 7.62 3.56
C GLN A 131 -7.69 9.15 3.40
N TYR A 132 -6.55 9.83 3.45
CA TYR A 132 -6.51 11.28 3.32
C TYR A 132 -6.96 11.77 1.94
N GLY A 133 -6.47 11.13 0.86
CA GLY A 133 -6.86 11.50 -0.51
C GLY A 133 -8.37 11.38 -0.73
N LEU A 134 -8.96 10.25 -0.34
CA LEU A 134 -10.40 10.03 -0.48
C LEU A 134 -11.24 10.84 0.52
N SER A 135 -10.73 11.14 1.72
CA SER A 135 -11.44 12.04 2.64
C SER A 135 -11.53 13.45 2.06
N ILE A 136 -10.44 13.95 1.46
CA ILE A 136 -10.45 15.26 0.79
C ILE A 136 -11.41 15.23 -0.41
N HIS A 137 -11.39 14.16 -1.20
CA HIS A 137 -12.32 13.98 -2.30
C HIS A 137 -13.79 14.02 -1.83
N LEU A 138 -14.16 13.24 -0.81
CA LEU A 138 -15.51 13.27 -0.24
C LEU A 138 -15.89 14.64 0.32
N LEU A 139 -14.96 15.37 0.94
CA LEU A 139 -15.21 16.74 1.41
C LEU A 139 -15.46 17.71 0.25
N LEU A 140 -14.73 17.57 -0.86
CA LEU A 140 -14.98 18.35 -2.07
C LEU A 140 -16.32 18.01 -2.70
N VAL A 141 -16.69 16.73 -2.75
CA VAL A 141 -18.01 16.28 -3.21
C VAL A 141 -19.10 16.89 -2.33
N LEU A 142 -18.96 16.84 -1.01
CA LEU A 142 -19.91 17.44 -0.08
C LEU A 142 -20.02 18.95 -0.27
N ALA A 143 -18.90 19.66 -0.35
CA ALA A 143 -18.88 21.10 -0.60
C ALA A 143 -19.58 21.43 -1.92
N PHE A 144 -19.29 20.67 -2.98
CA PHE A 144 -19.94 20.82 -4.27
C PHE A 144 -21.46 20.67 -4.17
N PHE A 145 -21.95 19.65 -3.45
CA PHE A 145 -23.39 19.46 -3.23
C PHE A 145 -24.05 20.58 -2.43
N ILE A 146 -23.35 21.16 -1.44
CA ILE A 146 -23.88 22.27 -0.63
C ILE A 146 -23.96 23.57 -1.45
N PHE A 147 -22.97 23.84 -2.29
CA PHE A 147 -22.88 25.11 -3.04
C PHE A 147 -23.56 25.07 -4.42
N SER A 148 -23.82 23.88 -4.98
CA SER A 148 -24.44 23.75 -6.30
C SER A 148 -25.96 23.93 -6.21
N THR A 149 -26.47 25.07 -6.70
CA THR A 149 -27.89 25.46 -6.69
C THR A 149 -28.72 24.85 -7.84
N SER A 150 -28.09 24.05 -8.70
CA SER A 150 -28.69 23.45 -9.89
C SER A 150 -28.56 21.93 -9.87
N ASP A 151 -29.57 21.23 -10.39
CA ASP A 151 -29.55 19.78 -10.62
C ASP A 151 -28.25 19.42 -11.35
N ALA A 152 -27.35 18.72 -10.65
CA ALA A 152 -25.98 18.53 -11.10
C ALA A 152 -25.95 17.79 -12.47
N PRO A 153 -25.49 18.43 -13.56
CA PRO A 153 -25.42 17.79 -14.88
C PRO A 153 -24.50 16.57 -14.85
N PHE A 154 -24.75 15.63 -15.76
CA PHE A 154 -23.98 14.40 -15.96
C PHE A 154 -22.45 14.62 -16.00
N LEU A 155 -22.00 15.74 -16.57
CA LEU A 155 -20.58 16.12 -16.63
C LEU A 155 -19.94 16.28 -15.24
N ASN A 156 -20.69 16.77 -14.24
CA ASN A 156 -20.17 16.94 -12.89
C ASN A 156 -20.01 15.58 -12.18
N ARG A 157 -20.90 14.63 -12.47
CA ARG A 157 -20.81 13.26 -11.94
C ARG A 157 -19.59 12.54 -12.50
N LEU A 158 -19.33 12.68 -13.80
CA LEU A 158 -18.11 12.15 -14.43
C LEU A 158 -16.84 12.78 -13.85
N ALA A 159 -16.84 14.09 -13.59
CA ALA A 159 -15.71 14.77 -12.99
C ALA A 159 -15.36 14.20 -11.61
N VAL A 160 -16.37 13.95 -10.75
CA VAL A 160 -16.17 13.32 -9.43
C VAL A 160 -15.53 11.93 -9.56
N ILE A 161 -16.08 11.05 -10.40
CA ILE A 161 -15.52 9.71 -10.61
C ILE A 161 -14.08 9.80 -11.18
N THR A 162 -13.82 10.77 -12.06
CA THR A 162 -12.50 10.96 -12.66
C THR A 162 -11.48 11.45 -11.62
N ILE A 163 -11.85 12.36 -10.72
CA ILE A 163 -10.96 12.82 -9.64
C ILE A 163 -10.63 11.65 -8.70
N PHE A 164 -11.61 10.82 -8.33
CA PHE A 164 -11.39 9.60 -7.58
C PHE A 164 -10.35 8.68 -8.25
N GLN A 165 -10.50 8.44 -9.56
CA GLN A 165 -9.55 7.63 -10.34
C GLN A 165 -8.14 8.24 -10.34
N ILE A 166 -8.03 9.55 -10.55
CA ILE A 166 -6.75 10.28 -10.53
C ILE A 166 -6.06 10.12 -9.18
N ILE A 167 -6.80 10.23 -8.06
CA ILE A 167 -6.26 10.06 -6.71
C ILE A 167 -5.68 8.64 -6.55
N LEU A 168 -6.45 7.61 -6.91
CA LEU A 168 -5.99 6.22 -6.81
C LEU A 168 -4.77 5.93 -7.69
N ILE A 169 -4.79 6.37 -8.96
CA ILE A 169 -3.66 6.21 -9.89
C ILE A 169 -2.43 6.90 -9.33
N THR A 170 -2.57 8.13 -8.82
CA THR A 170 -1.46 8.89 -8.24
C THR A 170 -0.83 8.13 -7.08
N ILE A 171 -1.64 7.59 -6.15
CA ILE A 171 -1.14 6.81 -5.02
C ILE A 171 -0.40 5.55 -5.48
N ILE A 172 -0.96 4.82 -6.45
CA ILE A 172 -0.33 3.61 -7.00
C ILE A 172 1.01 3.94 -7.65
N VAL A 173 1.06 4.97 -8.50
CA VAL A 173 2.28 5.38 -9.19
C VAL A 173 3.34 5.87 -8.21
N MET A 174 2.96 6.69 -7.22
CA MET A 174 3.88 7.14 -6.16
C MET A 174 4.51 5.97 -5.41
N GLU A 175 3.71 4.96 -5.04
CA GLU A 175 4.22 3.79 -4.33
C GLU A 175 5.15 2.94 -5.22
N ILE A 176 4.81 2.76 -6.50
CA ILE A 176 5.69 2.08 -7.47
C ILE A 176 7.03 2.81 -7.61
N MET A 177 7.00 4.14 -7.75
CA MET A 177 8.20 4.96 -7.86
C MET A 177 9.06 4.86 -6.60
N ARG A 178 8.45 4.97 -5.42
CA ARG A 178 9.14 4.82 -4.12
C ARG A 178 9.84 3.47 -4.02
N LEU A 179 9.16 2.38 -4.35
CA LEU A 179 9.74 1.03 -4.30
C LEU A 179 10.87 0.85 -5.31
N HIS A 180 10.76 1.45 -6.51
CA HIS A 180 11.84 1.45 -7.49
C HIS A 180 13.07 2.23 -7.02
N LEU A 181 12.87 3.40 -6.42
CA LEU A 181 13.97 4.20 -5.85
C LEU A 181 14.65 3.45 -4.71
N LEU A 182 13.88 2.81 -3.83
CA LEU A 182 14.41 1.98 -2.75
C LEU A 182 15.22 0.79 -3.29
N ASP A 183 14.70 0.05 -4.29
CA ASP A 183 15.43 -1.07 -4.91
C ASP A 183 16.73 -0.61 -5.58
N ARG A 184 16.72 0.58 -6.22
CA ARG A 184 17.91 1.18 -6.82
C ARG A 184 18.95 1.58 -5.76
N GLN A 185 18.52 2.14 -4.63
CA GLN A 185 19.42 2.49 -3.54
C GLN A 185 20.02 1.24 -2.89
N LEU A 186 19.21 0.22 -2.62
CA LEU A 186 19.67 -1.03 -2.01
C LEU A 186 20.66 -1.82 -2.88
N LYS A 187 20.55 -1.71 -4.22
CA LYS A 187 21.50 -2.32 -5.17
C LYS A 187 22.86 -1.62 -5.23
N LYS A 188 22.89 -0.31 -4.94
CA LYS A 188 24.14 0.45 -4.88
C LYS A 188 24.89 0.25 -3.57
N GLU A 189 24.20 -0.24 -2.54
CA GLU A 189 24.83 -0.43 -1.24
C GLU A 189 25.67 -1.68 -1.10
N GLU A 190 26.85 -1.47 -0.53
CA GLU A 190 27.73 -2.52 -0.07
C GLU A 190 27.26 -3.04 1.30
N TRP A 191 27.12 -4.37 1.42
CA TRP A 191 26.64 -5.02 2.64
C TRP A 191 27.82 -5.52 3.47
N LEU A 192 28.10 -4.84 4.58
CA LEU A 192 29.18 -5.20 5.50
C LEU A 192 28.71 -6.23 6.53
N PRO A 193 29.44 -7.33 6.77
CA PRO A 193 29.14 -8.25 7.85
C PRO A 193 29.38 -7.61 9.21
N VAL A 194 28.49 -7.89 10.16
CA VAL A 194 28.59 -7.44 11.56
C VAL A 194 29.03 -8.64 12.40
N VAL A 195 30.11 -8.46 13.15
CA VAL A 195 30.68 -9.50 14.03
C VAL A 195 30.51 -9.13 15.49
N ASN A 196 30.53 -10.14 16.36
CA ASN A 196 30.69 -9.93 17.80
C ASN A 196 32.18 -9.84 18.17
N GLU A 197 32.47 -9.60 19.45
CA GLU A 197 33.83 -9.54 20.01
C GLU A 197 34.64 -10.83 19.78
N HIS A 198 33.95 -11.97 19.60
CA HIS A 198 34.56 -13.28 19.36
C HIS A 198 34.81 -13.55 17.86
N GLY A 199 34.50 -12.59 16.97
CA GLY A 199 34.65 -12.74 15.51
C GLY A 199 33.51 -13.49 14.81
N ASN A 200 32.48 -13.95 15.54
CA ASN A 200 31.33 -14.64 14.97
C ASN A 200 30.38 -13.66 14.28
N VAL A 201 29.97 -14.00 13.05
CA VAL A 201 29.05 -13.18 12.24
C VAL A 201 27.64 -13.23 12.83
N LYS A 202 27.12 -12.08 13.28
CA LYS A 202 25.74 -11.93 13.76
C LYS A 202 24.77 -11.44 12.68
N GLY A 203 25.26 -10.83 11.61
CA GLY A 203 24.41 -10.31 10.54
C GLY A 203 25.16 -9.51 9.49
N LYS A 204 24.40 -8.73 8.70
CA LYS A 204 24.92 -7.79 7.69
C LYS A 204 24.19 -6.47 7.80
N ILE A 205 24.88 -5.37 7.49
CA ILE A 205 24.32 -4.02 7.46
C ILE A 205 24.84 -3.26 6.24
N ALA A 206 24.04 -2.33 5.72
CA ALA A 206 24.51 -1.44 4.66
C ALA A 206 25.64 -0.54 5.16
N LYS A 207 26.65 -0.32 4.31
CA LYS A 207 27.82 0.51 4.61
C LYS A 207 27.46 1.95 4.98
N SER A 208 26.49 2.56 4.29
CA SER A 208 25.98 3.90 4.64
C SER A 208 25.45 3.98 6.08
N VAL A 209 24.63 3.01 6.49
CA VAL A 209 24.04 2.96 7.84
C VAL A 209 25.11 2.69 8.90
N SER A 210 26.08 1.81 8.60
CA SER A 210 27.22 1.61 9.50
C SER A 210 28.01 2.91 9.73
N LYS A 211 28.24 3.70 8.67
CA LYS A 211 28.92 4.99 8.75
C LYS A 211 28.15 6.01 9.61
N GLU A 212 26.81 6.03 9.51
CA GLU A 212 25.96 6.87 10.37
C GLU A 212 25.99 6.46 11.85
N LEU A 213 26.12 5.15 12.13
CA LEU A 213 26.10 4.60 13.50
C LEU A 213 27.39 4.88 14.30
N LYS A 214 28.34 5.66 13.77
CA LYS A 214 29.57 6.13 14.45
C LYS A 214 30.30 5.01 15.23
N ASN A 215 30.67 3.93 14.54
CA ASN A 215 31.46 2.80 15.08
C ASN A 215 30.80 1.96 16.19
N LYS A 216 29.47 1.98 16.33
CA LYS A 216 28.77 1.06 17.25
C LYS A 216 28.82 -0.42 16.85
N LEU A 217 29.23 -0.72 15.63
CA LEU A 217 29.23 -2.07 15.07
C LEU A 217 30.65 -2.47 14.66
N MET A 218 31.03 -3.71 14.98
CA MET A 218 32.30 -4.29 14.55
C MET A 218 32.15 -4.95 13.19
N HIS A 219 33.11 -4.66 12.30
CA HIS A 219 33.23 -5.25 10.98
C HIS A 219 34.56 -5.99 10.88
N PRO A 220 34.61 -7.20 10.32
CA PRO A 220 35.87 -7.90 10.08
C PRO A 220 36.66 -7.13 9.01
N VAL A 221 37.94 -6.88 9.29
CA VAL A 221 38.85 -6.20 8.36
C VAL A 221 40.02 -7.13 8.07
N VAL A 222 40.20 -7.47 6.81
CA VAL A 222 41.38 -8.19 6.33
C VAL A 222 42.39 -7.16 5.84
N ARG A 223 43.57 -7.12 6.45
CA ARG A 223 44.69 -6.28 6.00
C ARG A 223 45.71 -7.18 5.31
N ILE A 224 46.08 -6.84 4.09
CA ILE A 224 47.08 -7.58 3.29
C ILE A 224 48.33 -6.71 3.22
N ALA A 225 49.46 -7.24 3.67
CA ALA A 225 50.76 -6.58 3.52
C ALA A 225 51.55 -7.31 2.42
N PHE A 226 51.89 -6.59 1.35
CA PHE A 226 52.67 -7.15 0.26
C PHE A 226 54.16 -6.81 0.45
N ILE A 227 55.01 -7.85 0.47
CA ILE A 227 56.44 -7.72 0.70
C ILE A 227 57.18 -8.24 -0.53
N TYR A 228 58.01 -7.40 -1.14
CA TYR A 228 58.87 -7.82 -2.24
C TYR A 228 60.28 -7.24 -2.07
N LYS A 229 61.29 -8.11 -2.10
CA LYS A 229 62.71 -7.77 -1.90
C LYS A 229 62.97 -6.91 -0.65
N GLY A 230 62.37 -7.28 0.47
CA GLY A 230 62.52 -6.56 1.75
C GLY A 230 61.85 -5.18 1.80
N LYS A 231 61.04 -4.82 0.80
CA LYS A 231 60.27 -3.59 0.78
C LYS A 231 58.79 -3.87 1.01
N PHE A 232 58.17 -3.05 1.85
CA PHE A 232 56.73 -3.02 2.04
C PHE A 232 56.08 -2.21 0.92
N TYR A 233 55.05 -2.78 0.30
CA TYR A 233 54.15 -2.04 -0.56
C TYR A 233 53.02 -1.53 0.34
N LEU A 234 53.08 -0.23 0.62
CA LEU A 234 52.08 0.55 1.33
C LEU A 234 50.99 1.04 0.37
#